data_AF-A0A2E7PQU4-F1
#
_entry.id   AF-A0A2E7PQU4-F1
#
_cell.length_a   1.000
_cell.length_b   1.000
_cell.length_c   1.000
_cell.angle_alpha   90.00
_cell.angle_beta   90.00
_cell.angle_gamma   90.00
#
_symmetry.space_group_name_H-M   'P 1'
#
loop_
_entity.id
_entity.type
_entity.pdbx_description
1 polymer ?
#
loop_
_entity_poly.entity_id
_entity_poly.type
_entity_poly.pdbx_seq_one_letter_code
_entity_poly.pdbx_strand_id
1 'polypeptide(L)'
;MSGADLSGVNLEDASLSYANLSRTDLRGAKLGAPSGGPASLSGTNLSGADLSGAKLGGVTATRSTICPNKIRRQSYGSRLSVLTP
;
A
#
# COMPACT_ATOMS: atom_id res chain seq x y z
N MET A 1 5.33 1.12 -12.99
CA MET A 1 6.76 0.99 -12.63
C MET A 1 6.96 -0.37 -11.96
N SER A 2 6.73 -1.47 -12.68
CA SER A 2 6.86 -2.80 -12.07
C SER A 2 8.33 -3.17 -11.84
N GLY A 3 8.67 -3.74 -10.68
CA GLY A 3 10.02 -4.20 -10.37
C GLY A 3 11.03 -3.10 -9.98
N ALA A 4 10.59 -1.86 -9.77
CA ALA A 4 11.45 -0.77 -9.33
C ALA A 4 11.86 -0.91 -7.84
N ASP A 5 13.05 -0.44 -7.51
CA ASP A 5 13.47 -0.23 -6.12
C ASP A 5 12.95 1.12 -5.63
N LEU A 6 11.99 1.08 -4.72
CA LEU A 6 11.40 2.21 -4.01
C LEU A 6 11.60 2.06 -2.50
N SER A 7 12.62 1.31 -2.09
CA SER A 7 12.91 1.10 -0.67
C SER A 7 13.26 2.43 0.03
N GLY A 8 12.66 2.65 1.20
CA GLY A 8 12.84 3.88 1.99
C GLY A 8 12.27 5.16 1.37
N VAL A 9 11.64 5.10 0.20
CA VAL A 9 11.09 6.28 -0.47
C VAL A 9 9.95 6.88 0.34
N ASN A 10 9.91 8.21 0.41
CA ASN A 10 8.77 8.92 0.95
C ASN A 10 7.70 9.11 -0.13
N LEU A 11 6.59 8.38 -0.01
CA LEU A 11 5.39 8.46 -0.83
C LEU A 11 4.20 8.97 0.02
N GLU A 12 4.47 9.65 1.14
CA GLU A 12 3.46 10.38 1.91
C GLU A 12 2.69 11.31 0.95
N ASP A 13 1.36 11.27 1.02
CA ASP A 13 0.43 12.03 0.17
C ASP A 13 0.51 11.76 -1.35
N ALA A 14 1.26 10.75 -1.80
CA ALA A 14 1.32 10.38 -3.20
C ALA A 14 0.00 9.71 -3.64
N SER A 15 -0.59 10.20 -4.74
CA SER A 15 -1.69 9.50 -5.39
C SER A 15 -1.14 8.33 -6.19
N LEU A 16 -1.28 7.12 -5.64
CA LEU A 16 -0.87 5.87 -6.27
C LEU A 16 -2.06 5.13 -6.89
N SER A 17 -3.20 5.80 -7.02
CA SER A 17 -4.42 5.20 -7.56
C SER A 17 -4.17 4.63 -8.95
N TYR A 18 -4.54 3.36 -9.16
CA TYR A 18 -4.31 2.60 -10.38
C TYR A 18 -2.84 2.40 -10.78
N ALA A 19 -1.88 2.67 -9.88
CA ALA A 19 -0.47 2.46 -10.16
C ALA A 19 -0.14 0.96 -10.25
N ASN A 20 0.73 0.61 -11.21
CA ASN A 20 1.34 -0.72 -11.24
C ASN A 20 2.66 -0.71 -10.48
N LEU A 21 2.60 -1.18 -9.24
CA LEU A 21 3.71 -1.41 -8.29
C LEU A 21 3.95 -2.91 -8.11
N SER A 22 3.62 -3.73 -9.12
CA SER A 22 3.88 -5.16 -9.03
C SER A 22 5.39 -5.42 -8.95
N ARG A 23 5.78 -6.32 -8.05
CA ARG A 23 7.17 -6.73 -7.81
C ARG A 23 8.13 -5.61 -7.40
N THR A 24 7.64 -4.43 -7.02
CA THR A 24 8.50 -3.35 -6.52
C THR A 24 9.00 -3.63 -5.12
N ASP A 25 10.21 -3.17 -4.81
CA ASP A 25 10.71 -3.12 -3.45
C ASP A 25 10.18 -1.86 -2.77
N LEU A 26 9.33 -2.01 -1.76
CA LEU A 26 8.78 -0.91 -0.95
C LEU A 26 9.22 -1.05 0.51
N ARG A 27 10.32 -1.76 0.77
CA ARG A 27 10.81 -1.97 2.14
C ARG A 27 11.10 -0.64 2.81
N GLY A 28 10.52 -0.39 3.98
CA GLY A 28 10.70 0.87 4.71
C GLY A 28 10.07 2.11 4.04
N ALA A 29 9.35 1.95 2.91
CA ALA A 29 8.71 3.07 2.23
C ALA A 29 7.61 3.69 3.12
N LYS A 30 7.41 5.00 3.00
CA LYS A 30 6.32 5.70 3.69
C LYS A 30 5.19 5.91 2.70
N LEU A 31 4.10 5.15 2.84
CA LEU A 31 2.93 5.18 1.95
C LEU A 31 1.71 5.82 2.64
N GLY A 32 1.80 6.06 3.94
CA GLY A 32 0.74 6.62 4.78
C GLY A 32 0.67 8.15 4.75
N ALA A 33 -0.46 8.70 5.16
CA ALA A 33 -0.60 10.14 5.41
C ALA A 33 -0.52 10.41 6.92
N PRO A 34 0.32 11.37 7.39
CA PRO A 34 0.50 11.65 8.82
C PRO A 34 -0.77 12.16 9.53
N SER A 35 -1.79 12.57 8.77
CA SER A 35 -3.02 13.20 9.26
C SER A 35 -4.31 12.58 8.69
N GLY A 36 -4.25 11.37 8.11
CA GLY A 36 -5.43 10.69 7.55
C GLY A 36 -5.89 11.21 6.18
N GLY A 37 -5.03 11.97 5.50
CA GLY A 37 -5.21 12.51 4.14
C GLY A 37 -4.85 11.54 3.00
N PRO A 38 -4.77 12.03 1.74
CA PRO A 38 -5.21 11.36 0.50
C PRO A 38 -4.26 10.29 -0.06
N ALA A 39 -3.56 9.55 0.79
CA ALA A 39 -2.85 8.34 0.36
C ALA A 39 -3.88 7.29 -0.09
N SER A 40 -4.16 7.26 -1.40
CA SER A 40 -5.08 6.34 -2.03
C SER A 40 -4.30 5.28 -2.80
N LEU A 41 -4.47 4.02 -2.39
CA LEU A 41 -4.01 2.84 -3.13
C LEU A 41 -5.12 2.24 -3.99
N SER A 42 -6.23 2.96 -4.23
CA SER A 42 -7.35 2.43 -4.99
C SER A 42 -6.93 1.90 -6.36
N GLY A 43 -7.20 0.61 -6.64
CA GLY A 43 -6.85 -0.01 -7.92
C GLY A 43 -5.34 -0.28 -8.11
N THR A 44 -4.50 -0.08 -7.09
CA THR A 44 -3.06 -0.32 -7.19
C THR A 44 -2.78 -1.81 -7.29
N ASN A 45 -1.83 -2.18 -8.15
CA ASN A 45 -1.30 -3.54 -8.19
C ASN A 45 -0.03 -3.66 -7.34
N LEU A 46 -0.12 -4.30 -6.16
CA LEU A 46 1.03 -4.60 -5.29
C LEU A 46 1.43 -6.08 -5.36
N SER A 47 1.00 -6.82 -6.39
CA SER A 47 1.31 -8.25 -6.52
C SER A 47 2.84 -8.47 -6.53
N GLY A 48 3.32 -9.27 -5.59
CA GLY A 48 4.75 -9.55 -5.44
C GLY A 48 5.61 -8.40 -4.90
N ALA A 49 5.01 -7.27 -4.51
CA ALA A 49 5.75 -6.19 -3.87
C ALA A 49 6.21 -6.60 -2.45
N ASP A 50 7.36 -6.10 -2.02
CA ASP A 50 7.83 -6.27 -0.64
C ASP A 50 7.54 -5.01 0.17
N LEU A 51 6.58 -5.10 1.11
CA LEU A 51 6.17 -4.01 2.00
C LEU A 51 6.79 -4.13 3.40
N SER A 52 7.84 -4.93 3.58
CA SER A 52 8.43 -5.16 4.90
C SER A 52 8.92 -3.83 5.51
N GLY A 53 8.37 -3.47 6.67
CA GLY A 53 8.68 -2.21 7.34
C GLY A 53 8.06 -0.95 6.72
N ALA A 54 7.21 -1.08 5.69
CA ALA A 54 6.52 0.05 5.09
C ALA A 54 5.49 0.67 6.06
N LYS A 55 5.36 1.99 6.06
CA LYS A 55 4.38 2.72 6.86
C LYS A 55 3.13 2.98 6.04
N LEU A 56 2.03 2.32 6.38
CA LEU A 56 0.73 2.39 5.67
C LEU A 56 -0.38 3.05 6.52
N GLY A 57 -0.02 3.92 7.47
CA GLY A 57 -1.01 4.60 8.33
C GLY A 57 -1.91 5.53 7.52
N GLY A 58 -3.23 5.45 7.71
CA GLY A 58 -4.19 6.35 7.07
C GLY A 58 -4.40 6.12 5.56
N VAL A 59 -3.93 4.99 5.01
CA VAL A 59 -4.07 4.69 3.58
C VAL A 59 -5.43 4.06 3.30
N THR A 60 -6.09 4.53 2.23
CA THR A 60 -7.35 3.93 1.78
C THR A 60 -7.08 2.96 0.63
N ALA A 61 -7.49 1.70 0.80
CA ALA A 61 -7.49 0.68 -0.24
C ALA A 61 -8.95 0.32 -0.61
N THR A 62 -9.19 0.07 -1.90
CA THR A 62 -10.51 -0.34 -2.41
C THR A 62 -10.51 -1.81 -2.85
N ARG A 63 -11.68 -2.37 -3.16
CA ARG A 63 -11.84 -3.76 -3.65
C ARG A 63 -11.02 -4.06 -4.92
N SER A 64 -10.67 -3.04 -5.69
CA SER A 64 -9.84 -3.18 -6.90
C SER A 64 -8.34 -3.23 -6.61
N THR A 65 -7.93 -3.00 -5.36
CA THR A 65 -6.51 -3.04 -4.95
C THR A 65 -6.05 -4.49 -4.87
N ILE A 66 -4.92 -4.80 -5.52
CA ILE A 66 -4.33 -6.14 -5.49
C ILE A 66 -3.26 -6.17 -4.40
N CYS A 67 -3.47 -6.97 -3.36
CA CYS A 67 -2.55 -7.12 -2.24
C CYS A 67 -1.31 -7.95 -2.64
N PRO A 68 -0.14 -7.73 -1.99
CA PRO A 68 1.00 -8.59 -2.20
C PRO A 68 0.74 -10.00 -1.68
N ASN A 69 1.15 -11.00 -2.46
CA ASN A 69 0.99 -12.42 -2.14
C ASN A 69 1.75 -12.82 -0.84
N LYS A 70 2.74 -12.02 -0.43
CA LYS A 70 3.56 -12.21 0.79
C LYS A 70 2.85 -11.82 2.10
N ILE A 71 1.75 -11.04 2.06
CA ILE A 71 0.98 -10.63 3.26
C ILE A 71 -0.12 -11.66 3.59
N ARG A 72 0.04 -12.92 3.19
CA ARG A 72 -0.78 -14.00 3.76
C ARG A 72 -0.31 -14.27 5.19
N ARG A 73 -0.96 -13.59 6.17
CA ARG A 73 -0.87 -13.74 7.64
C ARG A 73 0.06 -12.76 8.38
N GLN A 74 -0.05 -11.46 8.16
CA GLN A 74 0.21 -10.52 9.26
C GLN A 74 -1.02 -9.67 9.50
N SER A 75 -1.62 -9.96 10.66
CA SER A 75 -2.70 -9.26 11.32
C SER A 75 -2.51 -7.74 11.24
N TYR A 76 -3.23 -7.06 10.35
CA TYR A 76 -3.68 -5.70 10.67
C TYR A 76 -4.76 -5.84 11.74
N GLY A 77 -4.31 -6.04 12.98
CA GLY A 77 -5.12 -5.76 14.15
C GLY A 77 -5.56 -4.30 14.08
N SER A 78 -6.83 -4.07 14.37
CA SER A 78 -7.58 -2.80 14.24
C SER A 78 -7.97 -2.39 12.82
N ARG A 79 -9.08 -3.00 12.38
CA ARG A 79 -10.19 -2.32 11.68
C ARG A 79 -9.88 -1.77 10.29
N LEU A 80 -9.69 -2.69 9.35
CA LEU A 80 -10.16 -2.47 7.98
C LEU A 80 -11.70 -2.44 8.06
N SER A 81 -12.28 -1.24 8.22
CA SER A 81 -13.72 -1.05 8.09
C SER A 81 -14.08 -1.25 6.63
N VAL A 82 -14.17 -2.51 6.18
CA VAL A 82 -14.94 -2.83 5.00
C VAL A 82 -16.38 -2.47 5.34
N LEU A 83 -16.82 -1.29 4.88
CA LEU A 83 -18.22 -1.01 4.63
C LEU A 83 -18.70 -2.03 3.61
N THR A 84 -19.10 -3.20 4.09
CA THR A 84 -20.21 -3.92 3.48
C THR A 84 -21.48 -3.11 3.79
N PRO A 85 -22.45 -3.05 2.86
CA PRO A 85 -23.69 -2.30 3.07
C PRO A 85 -24.42 -2.74 4.36
#